data_AF-A0A916E9L2-F1
#
_entry.id   AF-A0A916E9L2-F1
#
_cell.length_a   1.000
_cell.length_b   1.000
_cell.length_c   1.000
_cell.angle_alpha   90.00
_cell.angle_beta   90.00
_cell.angle_gamma   90.00
#
_symmetry.space_group_name_H-M   'P 1'
#
loop_
_entity.id
_entity.type
_entity.pdbx_description
1 polymer ?
#
loop_
_entity_poly.entity_id
_entity_poly.type
_entity_poly.pdbx_seq_one_letter_code
_entity_poly.pdbx_strand_id
1 'polypeptide(L)'
;MATFYEKNGGCIEKKNGVQQVDPEDIITWITYIKEEKPRKRSDISDEKWNEVIAKTDALLIVDKDKKNKCSGEKMIDARNDICNIIGMWYDLLLKTYNTHNTRLSYNKRFKNFGELYEEMTKNKSVEGRVYVLAKDHYGMTADEVGSLFVYKFKRNRTVHKKSLEKGETKPVLSQQLQNALELLQLVTDQPSDFPIAFEKCAKCVYGSS
;
A
#
# COMPACT_ATOMS: atom_id res chain seq x y z
N MET A 1 34.08 -11.54 8.39
CA MET A 1 34.29 -10.67 7.22
C MET A 1 33.48 -9.40 7.42
N ALA A 2 34.07 -8.24 7.15
CA ALA A 2 33.37 -6.95 7.19
C ALA A 2 32.27 -6.91 6.11
N THR A 3 31.14 -6.27 6.42
CA THR A 3 30.16 -5.90 5.38
C THR A 3 30.58 -4.58 4.78
N PHE A 4 30.86 -4.54 3.48
CA PHE A 4 31.22 -3.32 2.79
C PHE A 4 29.97 -2.61 2.29
N TYR A 5 29.94 -1.29 2.40
CA TYR A 5 28.97 -0.44 1.75
C TYR A 5 29.75 0.61 0.95
N GLU A 6 29.48 0.68 -0.35
CA GLU A 6 30.06 1.68 -1.24
C GLU A 6 29.11 2.86 -1.34
N LYS A 7 29.64 4.08 -1.20
CA LYS A 7 28.86 5.30 -1.29
C LYS A 7 29.26 6.05 -2.55
N ASN A 8 28.33 6.18 -3.49
CA ASN A 8 28.52 6.96 -4.72
C ASN A 8 27.48 8.09 -4.76
N GLY A 9 27.94 9.33 -4.57
CA GLY A 9 27.07 10.49 -4.41
C GLY A 9 26.14 10.36 -3.19
N GLY A 10 24.82 10.46 -3.41
CA GLY A 10 23.80 10.36 -2.36
C GLY A 10 23.34 8.93 -2.02
N CYS A 11 23.79 7.92 -2.75
CA CYS A 11 23.38 6.53 -2.57
C CYS A 11 24.46 5.71 -1.86
N ILE A 12 24.03 4.81 -0.96
CA ILE A 12 24.88 3.84 -0.25
C ILE A 12 24.41 2.44 -0.64
N GLU A 13 25.29 1.64 -1.23
CA GLU A 13 25.02 0.27 -1.68
C GLU A 13 25.89 -0.73 -0.93
N LYS A 14 25.28 -1.76 -0.34
CA LYS A 14 26.02 -2.88 0.25
C LYS A 14 26.75 -3.67 -0.86
N LYS A 15 28.04 -3.95 -0.69
CA LYS A 15 28.85 -4.79 -1.60
C LYS A 15 29.10 -6.17 -0.98
N ASN A 16 29.06 -7.19 -1.84
CA ASN A 16 29.25 -8.58 -1.45
C ASN A 16 30.69 -9.01 -1.77
N GLY A 17 31.46 -9.39 -0.75
CA GLY A 17 32.86 -9.81 -0.89
C GLY A 17 33.87 -8.74 -0.44
N VAL A 18 35.15 -9.11 -0.39
CA VAL A 18 36.25 -8.16 -0.12
C VAL A 18 36.44 -7.33 -1.38
N GLN A 19 36.07 -6.06 -1.33
CA GLN A 19 36.26 -5.15 -2.46
C GLN A 19 37.76 -4.85 -2.64
N GLN A 20 38.18 -4.68 -3.89
CA GLN A 20 39.41 -3.95 -4.18
C GLN A 20 39.11 -2.49 -3.89
N VAL A 21 39.56 -2.03 -2.73
CA VAL A 21 39.47 -0.64 -2.34
C VAL A 21 40.73 0.04 -2.85
N ASP A 22 40.56 1.11 -3.63
CA ASP A 22 41.70 1.91 -4.07
C ASP A 22 42.35 2.60 -2.84
N PRO A 23 43.69 2.72 -2.77
CA PRO A 23 44.35 3.45 -1.70
C PRO A 23 43.83 4.88 -1.48
N GLU A 24 43.28 5.51 -2.53
CA GLU A 24 42.74 6.87 -2.47
C GLU A 24 41.22 6.91 -2.18
N ASP A 25 40.52 5.77 -2.08
CA ASP A 25 39.10 5.71 -1.72
C ASP A 25 38.86 5.97 -0.24
N ILE A 26 37.75 6.65 0.06
CA ILE A 26 37.38 6.98 1.44
C ILE A 26 36.43 5.90 2.00
N ILE A 27 36.89 5.11 2.99
CA ILE A 27 36.13 3.99 3.59
C ILE A 27 35.42 4.41 4.90
N THR A 28 34.22 3.86 5.13
CA THR A 28 33.54 3.86 6.44
C THR A 28 33.18 2.43 6.85
N TRP A 29 33.62 1.98 8.04
CA TRP A 29 33.49 0.57 8.50
C TRP A 29 32.51 0.43 9.69
N ILE A 30 31.59 -0.55 9.62
CA ILE A 30 30.57 -0.87 10.64
C ILE A 30 30.48 -2.40 10.89
N THR A 31 30.40 -2.85 12.14
CA THR A 31 30.27 -4.28 12.54
C THR A 31 29.20 -4.48 13.63
N TYR A 32 28.38 -5.56 13.56
CA TYR A 32 27.37 -5.91 14.58
C TYR A 32 27.35 -7.43 14.89
N ILE A 33 27.41 -7.81 16.17
CA ILE A 33 27.27 -9.19 16.65
C ILE A 33 25.92 -9.30 17.39
N LYS A 34 25.07 -10.28 17.03
CA LYS A 34 23.85 -10.58 17.81
C LYS A 34 24.23 -11.42 19.01
N GLU A 35 24.61 -10.74 20.09
CA GLU A 35 25.20 -11.38 21.26
C GLU A 35 24.20 -12.18 22.12
N GLU A 36 22.90 -11.88 22.08
CA GLU A 36 21.94 -12.43 23.07
C GLU A 36 20.60 -12.92 22.47
N LYS A 37 20.00 -13.94 23.12
CA LYS A 37 18.61 -14.36 22.86
C LYS A 37 17.65 -13.25 23.32
N PRO A 38 16.51 -13.02 22.63
CA PRO A 38 15.51 -12.04 23.07
C PRO A 38 15.06 -12.34 24.51
N ARG A 39 15.05 -11.31 25.36
CA ARG A 39 14.57 -11.38 26.76
C ARG A 39 13.63 -10.20 27.00
N LYS A 40 12.68 -10.33 27.93
CA LYS A 40 11.90 -9.17 28.36
C LYS A 40 12.81 -8.20 29.10
N ARG A 41 12.55 -6.90 28.98
CA ARG A 41 13.31 -5.88 29.72
C ARG A 41 13.21 -6.08 31.25
N SER A 42 12.11 -6.64 31.74
CA SER A 42 11.92 -7.00 33.15
C SER A 42 12.89 -8.06 33.66
N ASP A 43 13.42 -8.90 32.75
CA ASP A 43 14.27 -10.05 33.09
C ASP A 43 15.77 -9.68 32.99
N ILE A 44 16.06 -8.41 32.63
CA ILE A 44 17.40 -7.85 32.53
C ILE A 44 17.55 -6.87 33.71
N SER A 45 18.54 -7.08 34.58
CA SER A 45 18.81 -6.15 35.68
C SER A 45 19.12 -4.75 35.14
N ASP A 46 18.82 -3.71 35.92
CA ASP A 46 19.07 -2.34 35.50
C ASP A 46 20.55 -2.08 35.24
N GLU A 47 21.43 -2.69 36.04
CA GLU A 47 22.88 -2.69 35.82
C GLU A 47 23.24 -3.29 34.46
N LYS A 48 22.74 -4.48 34.13
CA LYS A 48 23.04 -5.13 32.85
C LYS A 48 22.45 -4.39 31.65
N TRP A 49 21.26 -3.81 31.82
CA TRP A 49 20.63 -3.00 30.79
C TRP A 49 21.45 -1.74 30.49
N ASN A 50 21.93 -1.06 31.53
CA ASN A 50 22.77 0.12 31.40
C ASN A 50 24.09 -0.21 30.68
N GLU A 51 24.70 -1.37 30.93
CA GLU A 51 25.87 -1.85 30.16
C GLU A 51 25.55 -2.04 28.67
N VAL A 52 24.40 -2.65 28.34
CA VAL A 52 24.02 -2.98 26.96
C VAL A 52 23.74 -1.73 26.12
N ILE A 53 23.00 -0.76 26.67
CA ILE A 53 22.71 0.50 25.96
C ILE A 53 23.93 1.42 25.86
N ALA A 54 24.94 1.20 26.71
CA ALA A 54 26.20 1.94 26.66
C ALA A 54 27.16 1.40 25.57
N LYS A 55 26.89 0.25 24.94
CA LYS A 55 27.70 -0.29 23.83
C LYS A 55 27.45 0.49 22.53
N THR A 56 28.46 1.21 22.06
CA THR A 56 28.38 2.07 20.86
C THR A 56 28.29 1.31 19.54
N ASP A 57 28.67 0.03 19.53
CA ASP A 57 28.60 -0.89 18.38
C ASP A 57 27.41 -1.87 18.47
N ALA A 58 26.53 -1.69 19.47
CA ALA A 58 25.35 -2.53 19.62
C ALA A 58 24.17 -2.01 18.79
N LEU A 59 23.55 -2.93 18.04
CA LEU A 59 22.24 -2.71 17.42
C LEU A 59 21.16 -3.34 18.28
N LEU A 60 20.30 -2.51 18.88
CA LEU A 60 19.21 -2.96 19.74
C LEU A 60 17.89 -3.01 18.99
N ILE A 61 17.27 -4.20 18.96
CA ILE A 61 15.93 -4.40 18.40
C ILE A 61 14.98 -4.60 19.57
N VAL A 62 14.07 -3.64 19.79
CA VAL A 62 13.09 -3.71 20.87
C VAL A 62 11.74 -4.14 20.31
N ASP A 63 11.33 -5.35 20.64
CA ASP A 63 9.97 -5.81 20.38
C ASP A 63 9.03 -5.16 21.40
N LYS A 64 8.21 -4.22 20.92
CA LYS A 64 7.21 -3.55 21.76
C LYS A 64 5.94 -4.38 21.67
N ASP A 65 5.36 -4.68 22.83
CA ASP A 65 4.02 -5.26 22.92
C ASP A 65 3.07 -4.44 22.02
N LYS A 66 2.39 -5.12 21.09
CA LYS A 66 1.75 -4.59 19.86
C LYS A 66 0.59 -3.60 20.11
N LYS A 67 0.53 -2.96 21.28
CA LYS A 67 -0.50 -2.01 21.70
C LYS A 67 -0.65 -0.83 20.73
N ASN A 68 0.39 -0.48 19.98
CA ASN A 68 0.35 0.60 19.00
C ASN A 68 0.89 0.14 17.65
N LYS A 69 0.09 0.37 16.60
CA LYS A 69 0.51 0.21 15.21
C LYS A 69 1.79 1.01 14.92
N CYS A 70 2.70 0.44 14.14
CA CYS A 70 3.90 1.15 13.72
C CYS A 70 3.54 2.31 12.77
N SER A 71 4.47 3.23 12.51
CA SER A 71 4.24 4.38 11.61
C SER A 71 3.83 3.95 10.21
N GLY A 72 4.40 2.86 9.69
CA GLY A 72 4.03 2.27 8.41
C GLY A 72 2.58 1.79 8.37
N GLU A 73 2.14 1.03 9.36
CA GLU A 73 0.75 0.56 9.49
C GLU A 73 -0.22 1.72 9.65
N LYS A 74 0.08 2.70 10.53
CA LYS A 74 -0.73 3.91 10.70
C LYS A 74 -0.89 4.68 9.40
N MET A 75 0.19 4.79 8.60
CA MET A 75 0.14 5.45 7.29
C MET A 75 -0.76 4.70 6.31
N ILE A 76 -0.71 3.36 6.29
CA ILE A 76 -1.55 2.54 5.41
C ILE A 76 -3.03 2.68 5.80
N ASP A 77 -3.34 2.60 7.09
CA ASP A 77 -4.70 2.80 7.60
C ASP A 77 -5.24 4.18 7.24
N ALA A 78 -4.48 5.24 7.55
CA ALA A 78 -4.87 6.60 7.22
C ALA A 78 -5.10 6.78 5.71
N ARG A 79 -4.25 6.18 4.87
CA ARG A 79 -4.44 6.20 3.42
C ARG A 79 -5.72 5.48 2.99
N ASN A 80 -6.06 4.36 3.64
CA ASN A 80 -7.29 3.63 3.36
C ASN A 80 -8.52 4.44 3.77
N ASP A 81 -8.49 5.06 4.95
CA ASP A 81 -9.56 5.91 5.49
C ASP A 81 -9.78 7.16 4.62
N ILE A 82 -8.71 7.85 4.21
CA ILE A 82 -8.80 8.97 3.27
C ILE A 82 -9.51 8.53 1.98
N CYS A 83 -9.12 7.39 1.40
CA CYS A 83 -9.76 6.89 0.17
C CYS A 83 -11.21 6.42 0.38
N ASN A 84 -11.56 6.00 1.60
CA ASN A 84 -12.95 5.70 1.98
C ASN A 84 -13.78 6.98 2.02
N ILE A 85 -13.27 8.03 2.68
CA ILE A 85 -13.92 9.35 2.72
C ILE A 85 -14.10 9.93 1.33
N ILE A 86 -13.08 9.86 0.47
CA ILE A 86 -13.19 10.25 -0.94
C ILE A 86 -14.29 9.43 -1.65
N GLY A 87 -14.44 8.14 -1.33
CA GLY A 87 -15.52 7.29 -1.85
C GLY A 87 -16.91 7.75 -1.42
N MET A 88 -17.09 8.05 -0.15
CA MET A 88 -18.36 8.62 0.34
C MET A 88 -18.68 9.94 -0.37
N TRP A 89 -17.68 10.79 -0.61
CA TRP A 89 -17.89 12.02 -1.37
C TRP A 89 -18.25 11.76 -2.85
N TYR A 90 -17.66 10.75 -3.50
CA TYR A 90 -18.06 10.33 -4.84
C TYR A 90 -19.52 9.89 -4.91
N ASP A 91 -20.02 9.20 -3.89
CA ASP A 91 -21.43 8.80 -3.83
C ASP A 91 -22.36 10.01 -3.70
N LEU A 92 -21.97 11.02 -2.92
CA LEU A 92 -22.69 12.29 -2.83
C LEU A 92 -22.69 13.04 -4.16
N LEU A 93 -21.52 13.17 -4.80
CA LEU A 93 -21.39 13.83 -6.09
C LEU A 93 -22.19 13.10 -7.18
N LEU A 94 -22.15 11.77 -7.23
CA LEU A 94 -22.95 10.95 -8.15
C LEU A 94 -24.45 11.16 -7.93
N LYS A 95 -24.89 11.15 -6.67
CA LYS A 95 -26.29 11.42 -6.31
C LYS A 95 -26.70 12.79 -6.84
N THR A 96 -25.90 13.82 -6.56
CA THR A 96 -26.13 15.18 -7.07
C THR A 96 -26.12 15.21 -8.59
N TYR A 97 -25.19 14.54 -9.26
CA TYR A 97 -25.17 14.47 -10.71
C TYR A 97 -26.48 13.91 -11.28
N ASN A 98 -26.96 12.80 -10.72
CA ASN A 98 -28.14 12.07 -11.19
C ASN A 98 -29.48 12.76 -10.87
N THR A 99 -29.54 13.56 -9.79
CA THR A 99 -30.78 14.19 -9.32
C THR A 99 -30.84 15.68 -9.58
N HIS A 100 -29.69 16.35 -9.71
CA HIS A 100 -29.64 17.78 -9.97
C HIS A 100 -30.16 18.08 -11.36
N ASN A 101 -31.15 18.98 -11.40
CA ASN A 101 -31.91 19.32 -12.60
C ASN A 101 -32.77 18.14 -13.09
N THR A 102 -34.05 18.16 -12.75
CA THR A 102 -35.10 17.14 -13.03
C THR A 102 -35.28 16.77 -14.51
N ARG A 103 -34.54 17.42 -15.42
CA ARG A 103 -34.53 17.20 -16.88
C ARG A 103 -33.54 16.14 -17.35
N LEU A 104 -32.72 15.56 -16.46
CA LEU A 104 -31.88 14.41 -16.80
C LEU A 104 -32.76 13.18 -17.05
N SER A 105 -32.82 12.75 -18.30
CA SER A 105 -33.45 11.49 -18.67
C SER A 105 -32.77 10.32 -17.95
N TYR A 106 -33.55 9.30 -17.59
CA TYR A 106 -33.07 8.16 -16.80
C TYR A 106 -31.84 7.47 -17.43
N ASN A 107 -31.80 7.38 -18.75
CA ASN A 107 -30.70 6.80 -19.53
C ASN A 107 -29.38 7.62 -19.50
N LYS A 108 -29.38 8.83 -18.93
CA LYS A 108 -28.18 9.67 -18.76
C LYS A 108 -27.66 9.67 -17.32
N ARG A 109 -28.23 8.83 -16.45
CA ARG A 109 -27.80 8.63 -15.08
C ARG A 109 -26.78 7.50 -15.01
N PHE A 110 -25.86 7.59 -14.07
CA PHE A 110 -24.83 6.56 -13.84
C PHE A 110 -25.15 5.76 -12.58
N LYS A 111 -24.86 4.46 -12.59
CA LYS A 111 -25.17 3.59 -11.44
C LYS A 111 -24.15 3.73 -10.33
N ASN A 112 -22.89 3.97 -10.71
CA ASN A 112 -21.78 4.11 -9.80
C ASN A 112 -20.82 5.19 -10.31
N PHE A 113 -19.91 5.62 -9.44
CA PHE A 113 -18.97 6.67 -9.78
C PHE A 113 -17.92 6.23 -10.81
N GLY A 114 -17.60 4.94 -10.89
CA GLY A 114 -16.69 4.41 -11.90
C GLY A 114 -17.20 4.64 -13.32
N GLU A 115 -18.47 4.33 -13.57
CA GLU A 115 -19.15 4.60 -14.85
C GLU A 115 -19.15 6.10 -15.17
N LEU A 116 -19.49 6.95 -14.19
CA LEU A 116 -19.48 8.41 -14.37
C LEU A 116 -18.07 8.90 -14.73
N TYR A 117 -17.04 8.43 -14.02
CA TYR A 117 -15.66 8.81 -14.25
C TYR A 117 -15.17 8.36 -15.63
N GLU A 118 -15.46 7.13 -16.05
CA GLU A 118 -15.14 6.66 -17.40
C GLU A 118 -15.77 7.56 -18.47
N GLU A 119 -17.02 7.98 -18.28
CA GLU A 119 -17.66 8.90 -19.20
C GLU A 119 -17.03 10.30 -19.17
N MET A 120 -16.62 10.81 -18.00
CA MET A 120 -15.88 12.08 -17.92
C MET A 120 -14.60 12.05 -18.78
N THR A 121 -13.90 10.92 -18.83
CA THR A 121 -12.66 10.81 -19.64
C THR A 121 -12.92 10.88 -21.16
N LYS A 122 -14.15 10.59 -21.60
CA LYS A 122 -14.54 10.52 -23.01
C LYS A 122 -15.40 11.71 -23.44
N ASN A 123 -16.10 12.35 -22.51
CA ASN A 123 -17.16 13.31 -22.78
C ASN A 123 -16.98 14.60 -21.98
N LYS A 124 -16.50 15.65 -22.66
CA LYS A 124 -16.24 16.98 -22.08
C LYS A 124 -17.49 17.65 -21.51
N SER A 125 -18.68 17.34 -22.01
CA SER A 125 -19.92 17.88 -21.44
C SER A 125 -20.25 17.26 -20.09
N VAL A 126 -19.99 15.96 -19.91
CA VAL A 126 -20.19 15.26 -18.63
C VAL A 126 -19.14 15.73 -17.63
N GLU A 127 -17.88 15.83 -18.04
CA GLU A 127 -16.78 16.35 -17.24
C GLU A 127 -17.06 17.79 -16.74
N GLY A 128 -17.38 18.71 -17.66
CA GLY A 128 -17.69 20.09 -17.30
C GLY A 128 -18.87 20.21 -16.35
N ARG A 129 -19.92 19.38 -16.55
CA ARG A 129 -21.06 19.32 -15.64
C ARG A 129 -20.65 18.86 -14.24
N VAL A 130 -19.82 17.82 -14.14
CA VAL A 130 -19.33 17.35 -12.83
C VAL A 130 -18.58 18.45 -12.09
N TYR A 131 -17.70 19.18 -12.78
CA TYR A 131 -16.95 20.27 -12.15
C TYR A 131 -17.83 21.45 -11.72
N VAL A 132 -18.84 21.82 -12.52
CA VAL A 132 -19.84 22.82 -12.11
C VAL A 132 -20.59 22.37 -10.86
N LEU A 133 -21.07 21.13 -10.83
CA LEU A 133 -21.77 20.62 -9.64
C LEU A 133 -20.87 20.52 -8.41
N ALA A 134 -19.62 20.10 -8.59
CA ALA A 134 -18.62 20.04 -7.52
C ALA A 134 -18.38 21.43 -6.91
N LYS A 135 -18.26 22.45 -7.75
CA LYS A 135 -18.09 23.84 -7.33
C LYS A 135 -19.33 24.38 -6.63
N ASP A 136 -20.50 24.26 -7.27
CA ASP A 136 -21.71 24.91 -6.81
C ASP A 136 -22.29 24.28 -5.53
N HIS A 137 -22.14 22.97 -5.35
CA HIS A 137 -22.72 22.24 -4.21
C HIS A 137 -21.73 21.92 -3.10
N TYR A 138 -20.43 21.88 -3.41
CA TYR A 138 -19.40 21.44 -2.45
C TYR A 138 -18.20 22.39 -2.36
N GLY A 139 -18.19 23.50 -3.10
CA GLY A 139 -17.11 24.48 -3.08
C GLY A 139 -15.79 23.97 -3.64
N MET A 140 -15.78 22.87 -4.41
CA MET A 140 -14.55 22.28 -4.95
C MET A 140 -14.24 22.77 -6.37
N THR A 141 -12.99 23.13 -6.58
CA THR A 141 -12.43 23.43 -7.91
C THR A 141 -12.18 22.15 -8.71
N ALA A 142 -12.06 22.29 -10.04
CA ALA A 142 -11.73 21.16 -10.91
C ALA A 142 -10.39 20.49 -10.53
N ASP A 143 -9.39 21.28 -10.11
CA ASP A 143 -8.07 20.79 -9.71
C ASP A 143 -8.12 20.00 -8.40
N GLU A 144 -8.94 20.43 -7.44
CA GLU A 144 -9.15 19.69 -6.19
C GLU A 144 -9.87 18.36 -6.46
N VAL A 145 -10.92 18.38 -7.28
CA VAL A 145 -11.61 17.16 -7.70
C VAL A 145 -10.64 16.20 -8.40
N GLY A 146 -9.84 16.71 -9.35
CA GLY A 146 -8.81 15.95 -10.03
C GLY A 146 -7.75 15.38 -9.07
N SER A 147 -7.36 16.14 -8.05
CA SER A 147 -6.39 15.70 -7.04
C SER A 147 -6.92 14.52 -6.21
N LEU A 148 -8.20 14.55 -5.81
CA LEU A 148 -8.84 13.43 -5.12
C LEU A 148 -8.90 12.17 -6.02
N PHE A 149 -9.19 12.36 -7.31
CA PHE A 149 -9.23 11.28 -8.30
C PHE A 149 -7.86 10.62 -8.43
N VAL A 150 -6.82 11.42 -8.67
CA VAL A 150 -5.44 10.94 -8.83
C VAL A 150 -4.96 10.25 -7.57
N TYR A 151 -5.25 10.78 -6.39
CA TYR A 151 -4.84 10.18 -5.12
C TYR A 151 -5.46 8.78 -4.95
N LYS A 152 -6.79 8.67 -5.11
CA LYS A 152 -7.49 7.40 -4.96
C LYS A 152 -7.10 6.39 -6.04
N PHE A 153 -6.90 6.84 -7.27
CA PHE A 153 -6.41 6.00 -8.37
C PHE A 153 -5.02 5.42 -8.07
N LYS A 154 -4.07 6.26 -7.65
CA LYS A 154 -2.71 5.83 -7.28
C LYS A 154 -2.76 4.80 -6.15
N ARG A 155 -3.54 5.06 -5.10
CA ARG A 155 -3.74 4.11 -4.00
C ARG A 155 -4.30 2.78 -4.49
N ASN A 156 -5.35 2.81 -5.32
CA ASN A 156 -5.99 1.60 -5.82
C ASN A 156 -5.05 0.76 -6.69
N ARG A 157 -4.19 1.39 -7.49
CA ARG A 157 -3.13 0.69 -8.24
C ARG A 157 -2.11 0.00 -7.34
N THR A 158 -1.84 0.54 -6.15
CA THR A 158 -0.93 -0.07 -5.18
C THR A 158 -1.57 -1.23 -4.43
N VAL A 159 -2.86 -1.09 -4.07
CA VAL A 159 -3.59 -2.12 -3.30
C VAL A 159 -4.11 -3.25 -4.19
N HIS A 160 -4.56 -2.95 -5.41
CA HIS A 160 -5.03 -3.92 -6.38
C HIS A 160 -3.92 -4.20 -7.40
N LYS A 161 -3.20 -5.30 -7.18
CA LYS A 161 -2.08 -5.69 -8.04
C LYS A 161 -2.60 -6.18 -9.39
N LYS A 162 -2.08 -5.61 -10.48
CA LYS A 162 -2.34 -6.09 -11.86
C LYS A 162 -2.04 -7.57 -12.05
N SER A 163 -1.04 -8.10 -11.33
CA SER A 163 -0.68 -9.52 -11.36
C SER A 163 -1.76 -10.45 -10.81
N LEU A 164 -2.82 -9.92 -10.19
CA LEU A 164 -3.99 -10.64 -9.68
C LEU A 164 -5.26 -10.35 -10.50
N GLU A 165 -5.23 -9.43 -11.47
CA GLU A 165 -6.37 -9.14 -12.34
C GLU A 165 -6.61 -10.31 -13.29
N LYS A 166 -7.83 -10.83 -13.42
CA LYS A 166 -8.11 -12.01 -14.27
C LYS A 166 -7.64 -11.79 -15.72
N GLY A 167 -6.70 -12.61 -16.19
CA GLY A 167 -6.23 -12.61 -17.57
C GLY A 167 -7.09 -13.48 -18.48
N GLU A 168 -7.11 -13.19 -19.79
CA GLU A 168 -7.94 -13.91 -20.77
C GLU A 168 -7.39 -15.29 -21.17
N THR A 169 -6.13 -15.63 -20.84
CA THR A 169 -5.46 -16.86 -21.30
C THR A 169 -5.11 -17.83 -20.16
N LYS A 170 -5.21 -19.14 -20.44
CA LYS A 170 -5.02 -20.22 -19.44
C LYS A 170 -3.65 -20.21 -18.70
N PRO A 171 -2.49 -19.96 -19.35
CA PRO A 171 -1.21 -19.87 -18.64
C PRO A 171 -1.16 -18.70 -17.65
N VAL A 172 -1.80 -17.58 -18.00
CA VAL A 172 -1.90 -16.39 -17.16
C VAL A 172 -2.81 -16.66 -15.96
N LEU A 173 -3.93 -17.37 -16.15
CA LEU A 173 -4.84 -17.77 -15.07
C LEU A 173 -4.17 -18.71 -14.04
N SER A 174 -3.37 -19.69 -14.48
CA SER A 174 -2.61 -20.57 -13.56
C SER A 174 -1.58 -19.79 -12.73
N GLN A 175 -0.86 -18.84 -13.35
CA GLN A 175 0.09 -17.99 -12.63
C GLN A 175 -0.63 -17.06 -11.63
N GLN A 176 -1.80 -16.53 -11.98
CA GLN A 176 -2.61 -15.70 -11.10
C GLN A 176 -3.16 -16.46 -9.91
N LEU A 177 -3.57 -17.72 -10.11
CA LEU A 177 -3.96 -18.61 -9.03
C LEU A 177 -2.78 -18.82 -8.07
N GLN A 178 -1.59 -19.13 -8.59
CA GLN A 178 -0.40 -19.31 -7.76
C GLN A 178 -0.05 -18.03 -6.98
N ASN A 179 0.01 -16.88 -7.67
CA ASN A 179 0.27 -15.58 -7.04
C ASN A 179 -0.75 -15.26 -5.93
N ALA A 180 -2.02 -15.64 -6.11
CA ALA A 180 -3.07 -15.44 -5.11
C ALA A 180 -2.87 -16.36 -3.90
N LEU A 181 -2.52 -17.63 -4.11
CA LEU A 181 -2.30 -18.60 -3.02
C LEU A 181 -1.04 -18.30 -2.21
N GLU A 182 0.01 -17.76 -2.83
CA GLU A 182 1.21 -17.30 -2.12
C GLU A 182 0.91 -16.22 -1.07
N LEU A 183 -0.18 -15.46 -1.22
CA LEU A 183 -0.60 -14.46 -0.23
C LEU A 183 -0.99 -15.09 1.12
N LEU A 184 -1.48 -16.34 1.13
CA LEU A 184 -1.84 -17.03 2.38
C LEU A 184 -0.62 -17.25 3.28
N GLN A 185 0.57 -17.39 2.70
CA GLN A 185 1.81 -17.56 3.47
C GLN A 185 2.26 -16.27 4.17
N LEU A 186 1.75 -15.12 3.73
CA LEU A 186 2.13 -13.81 4.24
C LEU A 186 1.21 -13.31 5.35
N VAL A 187 0.02 -13.87 5.48
CA VAL A 187 -1.00 -13.43 6.46
C VAL A 187 -1.17 -14.52 7.50
N THR A 188 -0.53 -14.34 8.65
CA THR A 188 -0.40 -15.40 9.68
C THR A 188 -1.49 -15.38 10.76
N ASP A 189 -2.40 -14.41 10.72
CA ASP A 189 -3.43 -14.15 11.73
C ASP A 189 -4.86 -14.49 11.27
N GLN A 190 -4.98 -15.52 10.42
CA GLN A 190 -6.25 -15.94 9.84
C GLN A 190 -6.96 -17.02 10.68
N PRO A 191 -8.31 -17.06 10.68
CA PRO A 191 -9.06 -18.21 11.19
C PRO A 191 -8.64 -19.53 10.51
N SER A 192 -8.74 -20.65 11.22
CA SER A 192 -8.24 -21.95 10.75
C SER A 192 -8.91 -22.46 9.46
N ASP A 193 -10.15 -22.05 9.20
CA ASP A 193 -10.94 -22.41 8.03
C ASP A 193 -10.74 -21.44 6.84
N PHE A 194 -10.19 -20.25 7.07
CA PHE A 194 -10.01 -19.22 6.05
C PHE A 194 -9.12 -19.67 4.88
N PRO A 195 -7.94 -20.31 5.08
CA PRO A 195 -7.11 -20.77 3.96
C PRO A 195 -7.87 -21.71 3.03
N ILE A 196 -8.67 -22.61 3.59
CA ILE A 196 -9.48 -23.59 2.83
C ILE A 196 -10.56 -22.85 2.01
N ALA A 197 -11.25 -21.89 2.62
CA ALA A 197 -12.27 -21.10 1.93
C ALA A 197 -11.67 -20.21 0.83
N PHE A 198 -10.52 -19.59 1.10
CA PHE A 198 -9.82 -18.73 0.14
C PHE A 198 -9.31 -19.52 -1.06
N GLU A 199 -8.75 -20.72 -0.85
CA GLU A 199 -8.29 -21.57 -1.95
C GLU A 199 -9.45 -21.94 -2.90
N LYS A 200 -10.61 -22.32 -2.35
CA LYS A 200 -11.83 -22.58 -3.13
C LYS A 200 -12.26 -21.33 -3.91
N CYS A 201 -12.26 -20.17 -3.26
CA CYS A 201 -12.58 -18.89 -3.90
C CYS A 201 -11.63 -18.58 -5.07
N ALA A 202 -10.31 -18.65 -4.85
CA ALA A 202 -9.30 -18.38 -5.87
C ALA A 202 -9.42 -19.36 -7.05
N LYS A 203 -9.69 -20.65 -6.79
CA LYS A 203 -9.98 -21.64 -7.83
C LYS A 203 -11.25 -21.33 -8.63
N CYS A 204 -12.30 -20.78 -8.03
CA CYS A 204 -13.46 -20.31 -8.79
C CYS A 204 -13.13 -19.09 -9.67
N VAL A 205 -12.35 -18.14 -9.14
CA VAL A 205 -12.01 -16.91 -9.88
C VAL A 205 -11.10 -17.21 -11.08
N TYR A 206 -10.07 -18.02 -10.88
CA TYR A 206 -9.01 -18.28 -11.87
C TYR A 206 -9.08 -19.66 -12.53
N GLY A 207 -9.74 -20.64 -11.93
CA GLY A 207 -9.85 -22.01 -12.43
C GLY A 207 -11.05 -22.27 -13.34
N SER A 208 -12.04 -21.37 -13.37
CA SER A 208 -13.16 -21.46 -14.31
C SER A 208 -12.76 -20.90 -15.68
N SER A 209 -12.45 -21.82 -16.60
CA SER A 209 -12.59 -21.64 -18.06
C SER A 209 -13.94 -22.20 -18.48
#